data_AF-A0A813JNP5-F1
#
_entry.id   AF-A0A813JNP5-F1
#
_cell.length_a   1.000
_cell.length_b   1.000
_cell.length_c   1.000
_cell.angle_alpha   90.00
_cell.angle_beta   90.00
_cell.angle_gamma   90.00
#
_symmetry.space_group_name_H-M   'P 1'
#
loop_
_entity.id
_entity.type
_entity.pdbx_description
1 polymer ?
#
loop_
_entity_poly.entity_id
_entity_poly.type
_entity_poly.pdbx_seq_one_letter_code
_entity_poly.pdbx_strand_id
1 'polypeptide(L)'
;ELRLDVITLLLGDHFFLWQLWVDAEDGGHNGVSRKRTFVICSHQDRTSCMYDPFELYAAIAARVKKHIATKPSDYVTATDDEILREASHVALVRGVQFRPHELDLTYLLNKRELTCIDDFKSKYAELYPGTSAEDDPDLVCFLGDSTGNRYTWSGTSGKISTFRLNAKTGKYFLPHCKRWLTAGDRLGAMGFPVRQNVAEAMGVPQIPILDAARAGDLAGNAMHFNNAAIAQLVAMSCFRLLY
;
A
#
# COMPACT_ATOMS: atom_id res chain seq x y z
N GLU A 1 10.81 -9.50 12.35
CA GLU A 1 10.30 -8.69 13.47
C GLU A 1 11.42 -7.79 13.97
N LEU A 2 11.13 -6.54 14.35
CA LEU A 2 12.15 -5.62 14.84
C LEU A 2 12.62 -6.08 16.22
N ARG A 3 13.93 -6.28 16.37
CA ARG A 3 14.57 -6.70 17.64
C ARG A 3 14.79 -5.48 18.52
N LEU A 4 13.75 -5.03 19.22
CA LEU A 4 13.82 -3.86 20.09
C LEU A 4 14.85 -4.04 21.21
N ASP A 5 15.04 -5.27 21.69
CA ASP A 5 16.08 -5.66 22.65
C ASP A 5 17.48 -5.27 22.19
N VAL A 6 17.80 -5.49 20.92
CA VAL A 6 19.10 -5.11 20.34
C VAL A 6 19.25 -3.59 20.24
N ILE A 7 18.17 -2.87 19.87
CA ILE A 7 18.19 -1.40 19.80
C ILE A 7 18.37 -0.81 21.20
N THR A 8 17.66 -1.34 22.20
CA THR A 8 17.81 -0.94 23.60
C THR A 8 19.22 -1.23 24.11
N LEU A 9 19.81 -2.38 23.78
CA LEU A 9 21.19 -2.70 24.15
C LEU A 9 22.20 -1.71 23.54
N LEU A 10 21.97 -1.26 22.31
CA LEU A 10 22.91 -0.37 21.59
C LEU A 10 22.73 1.11 21.92
N LEU A 11 21.49 1.56 22.18
CA LEU A 11 21.14 2.97 22.29
C LEU A 11 20.54 3.36 23.64
N GLY A 12 20.16 2.39 24.48
CA GLY A 12 19.42 2.60 25.72
C GLY A 12 20.17 3.43 26.77
N ASP A 13 21.49 3.47 26.71
CA ASP A 13 22.32 4.30 27.60
C ASP A 13 22.19 5.80 27.30
N HIS A 14 21.84 6.16 26.06
CA HIS A 14 21.78 7.55 25.60
C HIS A 14 20.38 8.01 25.20
N PHE A 15 19.49 7.06 24.89
CA PHE A 15 18.16 7.34 24.39
C PHE A 15 17.10 6.63 25.20
N PHE A 16 16.01 7.33 25.46
CA PHE A 16 14.73 6.70 25.73
C PHE A 16 14.11 6.27 24.40
N LEU A 17 13.46 5.10 24.39
CA LEU A 17 12.92 4.47 23.18
C LEU A 17 11.41 4.29 23.30
N TRP A 18 10.64 4.79 22.33
CA TRP A 18 9.19 4.61 22.25
C TRP A 18 8.80 3.89 20.95
N GLN A 19 8.20 2.72 21.07
CA GLN A 19 7.81 1.88 19.93
C GLN A 19 6.36 2.11 19.51
N LEU A 20 6.13 2.84 18.42
CA LEU A 20 4.80 3.03 17.84
C LEU A 20 4.45 1.93 16.84
N TRP A 21 3.26 1.37 16.98
CA TRP A 21 2.65 0.45 16.01
C TRP A 21 1.67 1.23 15.15
N VAL A 22 1.97 1.35 13.86
CA VAL A 22 1.22 2.21 12.93
C VAL A 22 0.67 1.39 11.76
N ASP A 23 -0.63 1.43 11.55
CA ASP A 23 -1.30 0.86 10.39
C ASP A 23 -1.72 1.98 9.41
N ALA A 24 -1.90 1.64 8.13
CA ALA A 24 -2.33 2.59 7.10
C ALA A 24 -3.71 3.18 7.41
N GLU A 25 -4.60 2.38 8.00
CA GLU A 25 -5.92 2.84 8.45
C GLU A 25 -5.86 3.96 9.50
N ASP A 26 -4.77 4.07 10.27
CA ASP A 26 -4.60 5.15 11.25
C ASP A 26 -4.45 6.51 10.56
N GLY A 27 -4.01 6.53 9.30
CA GLY A 27 -3.98 7.68 8.42
C GLY A 27 -5.19 7.79 7.48
N GLY A 28 -6.25 6.99 7.66
CA GLY A 28 -7.43 6.97 6.77
C GLY A 28 -7.24 6.14 5.49
N HIS A 29 -6.12 5.42 5.39
CA HIS A 29 -5.81 4.53 4.26
C HIS A 29 -6.35 3.11 4.51
N ASN A 30 -7.66 2.97 4.71
CA ASN A 30 -8.28 1.71 5.12
C ASN A 30 -8.22 0.64 4.02
N GLY A 31 -8.22 1.05 2.75
CA GLY A 31 -8.22 0.15 1.59
C GLY A 31 -6.89 -0.57 1.32
N VAL A 32 -5.85 -0.39 2.15
CA VAL A 32 -4.54 -1.03 2.00
C VAL A 32 -4.02 -1.54 3.34
N SER A 33 -3.28 -2.65 3.34
CA SER A 33 -2.63 -3.18 4.53
C SER A 33 -1.12 -2.90 4.53
N ARG A 34 -0.65 -2.10 5.49
CA ARG A 34 0.78 -1.80 5.67
C ARG A 34 1.13 -1.49 7.13
N LYS A 35 0.94 -2.47 8.02
CA LYS A 35 1.39 -2.38 9.41
C LYS A 35 2.90 -2.19 9.50
N ARG A 36 3.34 -1.19 10.27
CA ARG A 36 4.75 -0.87 10.49
C ARG A 36 5.00 -0.48 11.95
N THR A 37 6.24 -0.66 12.35
CA THR A 37 6.72 -0.24 13.67
C THR A 37 7.68 0.91 13.46
N PHE A 38 7.47 2.00 14.19
CA PHE A 38 8.41 3.11 14.29
C PHE A 38 8.98 3.16 15.70
N VAL A 39 10.26 3.49 15.83
CA VAL A 39 10.90 3.70 17.13
C VAL A 39 11.33 5.15 17.19
N ILE A 40 10.76 5.89 18.14
CA ILE A 40 11.21 7.24 18.45
C ILE A 40 12.36 7.09 19.44
N CYS A 41 13.49 7.72 19.13
CA CYS A 41 14.65 7.79 20.02
C CYS A 41 14.80 9.24 20.48
N SER A 42 14.56 9.52 21.77
CA SER A 42 14.83 10.84 22.36
C SER A 42 16.03 10.76 23.29
N HIS A 43 16.94 11.70 23.14
CA HIS A 43 18.20 11.71 23.89
C HIS A 43 17.94 12.09 25.35
N GLN A 44 18.47 11.30 26.29
CA GLN A 44 18.18 11.46 27.72
C GLN A 44 18.60 12.85 28.25
N ASP A 45 19.79 13.33 27.85
CA ASP A 45 20.31 14.63 28.32
C ASP A 45 19.91 15.85 27.48
N ARG A 46 19.46 15.65 26.23
CA ARG A 46 19.26 16.75 25.26
C ARG A 46 17.80 17.00 24.92
N THR A 47 16.90 16.14 25.40
CA THR A 47 15.47 16.25 25.10
C THR A 47 14.65 16.07 26.36
N SER A 48 13.45 16.64 26.35
CA SER A 48 12.44 16.42 27.39
C SER A 48 11.12 16.04 26.72
N CYS A 49 10.52 14.95 27.20
CA CYS A 49 9.20 14.48 26.77
C CYS A 49 8.13 15.36 27.41
N MET A 50 7.42 16.12 26.58
CA MET A 50 6.37 17.05 26.99
C MET A 50 4.98 16.40 27.01
N TYR A 51 4.76 15.42 26.13
CA TYR A 51 3.49 14.70 25.96
C TYR A 51 3.76 13.22 25.70
N ASP A 52 2.86 12.34 26.15
CA ASP A 52 2.96 10.91 25.85
C ASP A 52 2.79 10.66 24.33
N PRO A 53 3.80 10.08 23.64
CA PRO A 53 3.72 9.77 22.22
C PRO A 53 2.58 8.83 21.84
N PHE A 54 2.21 7.88 22.71
CA PHE A 54 1.14 6.92 22.47
C PHE A 54 -0.22 7.60 22.51
N GLU A 55 -0.45 8.49 23.49
CA GLU A 55 -1.71 9.23 23.61
C GLU A 55 -1.91 10.19 22.45
N LEU A 56 -0.86 10.95 22.07
CA LEU A 56 -0.93 11.86 20.94
C LEU A 56 -1.19 11.10 19.63
N TYR A 57 -0.48 9.99 19.41
CA TYR A 57 -0.70 9.12 18.26
C TYR A 57 -2.14 8.60 18.19
N ALA A 58 -2.66 8.05 19.29
CA ALA A 58 -4.02 7.53 19.36
C ALA A 58 -5.06 8.62 19.10
N ALA A 59 -4.86 9.84 19.62
CA ALA A 59 -5.73 10.98 19.38
C ALA A 59 -5.75 11.39 17.89
N ILE A 60 -4.59 11.43 17.22
CA ILE A 60 -4.49 11.71 15.79
C ILE A 60 -5.20 10.62 14.99
N ALA A 61 -4.90 9.34 15.25
CA ALA A 61 -5.50 8.22 14.54
C ALA A 61 -7.04 8.20 14.68
N ALA A 62 -7.55 8.40 15.90
CA ALA A 62 -8.99 8.49 16.14
C ALA A 62 -9.64 9.66 15.40
N ARG A 63 -8.96 10.82 15.35
CA ARG A 63 -9.44 12.00 14.62
C ARG A 63 -9.49 11.75 13.11
N VAL A 64 -8.46 11.14 12.53
CA VAL A 64 -8.39 10.88 11.08
C VAL A 64 -9.41 9.81 10.66
N LYS A 65 -9.49 8.68 11.39
CA LYS A 65 -10.45 7.60 11.12
C LYS A 65 -11.92 8.07 11.12
N LYS A 66 -12.23 9.13 11.86
CA LYS A 66 -13.58 9.71 11.89
C LYS A 66 -13.98 10.38 10.56
N HIS A 67 -13.02 10.87 9.78
CA HIS A 67 -13.28 11.69 8.59
C HIS A 67 -12.96 11.00 7.28
N ILE A 68 -12.00 10.07 7.27
CA ILE A 68 -11.48 9.48 6.04
C ILE A 68 -11.34 7.98 6.21
N ALA A 69 -11.86 7.23 5.25
CA ALA A 69 -11.72 5.78 5.17
C ALA A 69 -11.75 5.35 3.69
N THR A 70 -10.57 5.25 3.09
CA THR A 70 -10.44 4.80 1.70
C THR A 70 -10.75 3.32 1.53
N LYS A 71 -11.08 2.90 0.32
CA LYS A 71 -11.27 1.53 -0.13
C LYS A 71 -10.26 1.16 -1.22
N PRO A 72 -10.10 -0.13 -1.56
CA PRO A 72 -9.22 -0.55 -2.65
C PRO A 72 -9.49 0.19 -3.98
N SER A 73 -10.76 0.41 -4.33
CA SER A 73 -11.15 1.13 -5.56
C SER A 73 -10.70 2.59 -5.59
N ASP A 74 -10.55 3.27 -4.45
CA ASP A 74 -10.10 4.67 -4.41
C ASP A 74 -8.66 4.86 -4.93
N TYR A 75 -7.86 3.79 -4.95
CA TYR A 75 -6.49 3.81 -5.46
C TYR A 75 -6.40 3.56 -6.97
N VAL A 76 -7.51 3.15 -7.59
CA VAL A 76 -7.61 2.78 -9.01
C VAL A 76 -7.77 4.07 -9.83
N THR A 77 -6.66 4.77 -10.02
CA THR A 77 -6.63 6.12 -10.62
C THR A 77 -5.85 6.19 -11.92
N ALA A 78 -5.31 5.05 -12.40
CA ALA A 78 -4.59 4.93 -13.65
C ALA A 78 -5.34 5.52 -14.85
N THR A 79 -4.64 6.34 -15.62
CA THR A 79 -5.09 6.80 -16.94
C THR A 79 -4.94 5.67 -17.98
N ASP A 80 -5.71 5.73 -19.07
CA ASP A 80 -5.60 4.77 -20.17
C ASP A 80 -4.17 4.67 -20.71
N ASP A 81 -3.46 5.80 -20.82
CA ASP A 81 -2.05 5.84 -21.24
C ASP A 81 -1.13 5.05 -20.30
N GLU A 82 -1.32 5.18 -18.98
CA GLU A 82 -0.54 4.43 -17.99
C GLU A 82 -0.82 2.92 -18.10
N ILE A 83 -2.10 2.56 -18.25
CA ILE A 83 -2.53 1.17 -18.44
C ILE A 83 -1.89 0.58 -19.70
N LEU A 84 -1.97 1.30 -20.83
CA LEU A 84 -1.44 0.86 -22.11
C LEU A 84 0.09 0.74 -22.11
N ARG A 85 0.81 1.65 -21.45
CA ARG A 85 2.28 1.56 -21.31
C ARG A 85 2.70 0.31 -20.55
N GLU A 86 2.04 0.00 -19.44
CA GLU A 86 2.34 -1.22 -18.69
C GLU A 86 1.95 -2.48 -19.44
N ALA A 87 0.78 -2.48 -20.09
CA ALA A 87 0.33 -3.57 -20.93
C ALA A 87 1.32 -3.86 -22.07
N SER A 88 1.82 -2.82 -22.75
CA SER A 88 2.84 -2.93 -23.79
C SER A 88 4.13 -3.58 -23.28
N HIS A 89 4.60 -3.18 -22.09
CA HIS A 89 5.78 -3.79 -21.48
C HIS A 89 5.56 -5.28 -21.17
N VAL A 90 4.41 -5.65 -20.60
CA VAL A 90 4.09 -7.05 -20.29
C VAL A 90 3.97 -7.88 -21.57
N ALA A 91 3.35 -7.32 -22.62
CA ALA A 91 3.24 -7.96 -23.94
C ALA A 91 4.62 -8.27 -24.52
N LEU A 92 5.54 -7.29 -24.48
CA LEU A 92 6.92 -7.46 -24.94
C LEU A 92 7.65 -8.56 -24.16
N VAL A 93 7.60 -8.53 -22.83
CA VAL A 93 8.25 -9.53 -21.96
C VAL A 93 7.71 -10.93 -22.22
N ARG A 94 6.43 -11.06 -22.60
CA ARG A 94 5.77 -12.34 -22.83
C ARG A 94 5.80 -12.81 -24.28
N GLY A 95 6.29 -11.99 -25.21
CA GLY A 95 6.22 -12.28 -26.64
C GLY A 95 4.78 -12.38 -27.17
N VAL A 96 3.84 -11.63 -26.58
CA VAL A 96 2.42 -11.59 -27.00
C VAL A 96 2.19 -10.33 -27.83
N GLN A 97 1.36 -10.41 -28.86
CA GLN A 97 0.98 -9.24 -29.66
C GLN A 97 0.22 -8.23 -28.79
N PHE A 98 0.76 -7.03 -28.65
CA PHE A 98 0.12 -5.94 -27.93
C PHE A 98 -1.10 -5.41 -28.70
N ARG A 99 -2.21 -5.18 -27.98
CA ARG A 99 -3.48 -4.69 -28.52
C ARG A 99 -3.80 -3.31 -27.92
N PRO A 100 -3.46 -2.19 -28.59
CA PRO A 100 -3.54 -0.85 -28.00
C PRO A 100 -4.97 -0.33 -27.78
N HIS A 101 -5.98 -1.01 -28.34
CA HIS A 101 -7.39 -0.65 -28.20
C HIS A 101 -8.15 -1.52 -27.20
N GLU A 102 -7.47 -2.46 -26.53
CA GLU A 102 -8.07 -3.34 -25.52
C GLU A 102 -7.60 -2.94 -24.11
N LEU A 103 -8.54 -2.50 -23.26
CA LEU A 103 -8.30 -2.25 -21.82
C LEU A 103 -8.48 -3.51 -20.97
N ASP A 104 -9.14 -4.54 -21.51
CA ASP A 104 -9.18 -5.87 -20.93
C ASP A 104 -7.79 -6.52 -21.11
N LEU A 105 -7.01 -6.58 -20.02
CA LEU A 105 -5.66 -7.10 -20.05
C LEU A 105 -5.58 -8.60 -19.78
N THR A 106 -6.72 -9.32 -19.76
CA THR A 106 -6.74 -10.78 -19.53
C THR A 106 -5.98 -11.54 -20.61
N TYR A 107 -5.96 -11.06 -21.85
CA TYR A 107 -5.18 -11.69 -22.94
C TYR A 107 -3.67 -11.68 -22.70
N LEU A 108 -3.20 -10.79 -21.82
CA LEU A 108 -1.78 -10.72 -21.44
C LEU A 108 -1.45 -11.67 -20.30
N LEU A 109 -2.41 -12.32 -19.65
CA LEU A 109 -2.19 -13.25 -18.55
C LEU A 109 -1.74 -14.64 -19.05
N ASN A 110 -0.93 -15.32 -18.25
CA ASN A 110 -0.50 -16.69 -18.57
C ASN A 110 -1.51 -17.69 -18.00
N LYS A 111 -1.40 -18.96 -18.42
CA LYS A 111 -2.33 -20.02 -17.97
C LYS A 111 -2.44 -20.13 -16.45
N ARG A 112 -1.33 -20.02 -15.72
CA ARG A 112 -1.31 -20.07 -14.25
C ARG A 112 -2.08 -18.91 -13.62
N GLU A 113 -1.85 -17.69 -14.11
CA GLU A 113 -2.53 -16.48 -13.64
C GLU A 113 -4.03 -16.54 -13.92
N LEU A 114 -4.44 -17.06 -15.08
CA LEU A 114 -5.85 -17.28 -15.42
C LEU A 114 -6.50 -18.29 -14.45
N THR A 115 -5.87 -19.43 -14.20
CA THR A 115 -6.36 -20.41 -13.21
C THR A 115 -6.49 -19.79 -11.82
N CYS A 116 -5.51 -18.97 -11.39
CA CYS A 116 -5.60 -18.28 -10.10
C CYS A 116 -6.83 -17.36 -10.03
N ILE A 117 -7.16 -16.66 -11.13
CA ILE A 117 -8.36 -15.81 -11.18
C ILE A 117 -9.62 -16.67 -11.01
N ASP A 118 -9.72 -17.79 -11.72
CA ASP A 118 -10.89 -18.68 -11.63
C ASP A 118 -11.07 -19.24 -10.21
N ASP A 119 -9.98 -19.60 -9.55
CA ASP A 119 -9.98 -20.02 -8.14
C ASP A 119 -10.45 -18.88 -7.21
N PHE A 120 -9.94 -17.65 -7.40
CA PHE A 120 -10.38 -16.49 -6.63
C PHE A 120 -11.87 -16.20 -6.85
N LYS A 121 -12.37 -16.27 -8.08
CA LYS A 121 -13.79 -16.07 -8.41
C LYS A 121 -14.68 -17.13 -7.77
N SER A 122 -14.26 -18.40 -7.85
CA SER A 122 -14.95 -19.51 -7.20
C SER A 122 -15.02 -19.29 -5.69
N LYS A 123 -13.89 -18.92 -5.07
CA LYS A 123 -13.85 -18.63 -3.64
C LYS A 123 -14.68 -17.42 -3.25
N TYR A 124 -14.74 -16.40 -4.11
CA TYR A 124 -15.57 -15.22 -3.89
C TYR A 124 -17.06 -15.59 -3.89
N ALA A 125 -17.51 -16.36 -4.89
CA ALA A 125 -18.90 -16.80 -4.99
C ALA A 125 -19.34 -17.66 -3.80
N GLU A 126 -18.43 -18.45 -3.21
CA GLU A 126 -18.69 -19.16 -1.94
C GLU A 126 -18.91 -18.22 -0.76
N LEU A 127 -18.11 -17.16 -0.65
CA LEU A 127 -18.16 -16.21 0.48
C LEU A 127 -19.28 -15.18 0.36
N TYR A 128 -19.64 -14.80 -0.88
CA TYR A 128 -20.60 -13.75 -1.20
C TYR A 128 -21.66 -14.27 -2.19
N PRO A 129 -22.56 -15.19 -1.76
CA PRO A 129 -23.56 -15.76 -2.64
C PRO A 129 -24.43 -14.68 -3.31
N GLY A 130 -24.56 -14.77 -4.64
CA GLY A 130 -25.36 -13.84 -5.43
C GLY A 130 -24.64 -12.56 -5.89
N THR A 131 -23.36 -12.38 -5.55
CA THR A 131 -22.53 -11.28 -6.06
C THR A 131 -21.40 -11.84 -6.92
N SER A 132 -21.20 -11.27 -8.11
CA SER A 132 -20.08 -11.66 -8.97
C SER A 132 -18.80 -10.94 -8.55
N ALA A 133 -17.65 -11.61 -8.66
CA ALA A 133 -16.35 -11.01 -8.40
C ALA A 133 -16.06 -9.84 -9.38
N GLU A 134 -16.63 -9.90 -10.59
CA GLU A 134 -16.55 -8.87 -11.61
C GLU A 134 -17.42 -7.64 -11.30
N ASP A 135 -18.38 -7.75 -10.40
CA ASP A 135 -19.23 -6.64 -9.99
C ASP A 135 -18.66 -5.89 -8.75
N ASP A 136 -17.62 -6.44 -8.11
CA ASP A 136 -16.99 -5.84 -6.93
C ASP A 136 -15.75 -5.00 -7.32
N PRO A 137 -15.85 -3.65 -7.30
CA PRO A 137 -14.72 -2.78 -7.63
C PRO A 137 -13.61 -2.79 -6.56
N ASP A 138 -13.90 -3.28 -5.34
CA ASP A 138 -12.95 -3.34 -4.23
C ASP A 138 -12.21 -4.69 -4.18
N LEU A 139 -12.54 -5.63 -5.07
CA LEU A 139 -11.87 -6.92 -5.17
C LEU A 139 -10.54 -6.82 -5.93
N VAL A 140 -9.45 -7.14 -5.22
CA VAL A 140 -8.07 -7.15 -5.72
C VAL A 140 -7.43 -8.48 -5.35
N CYS A 141 -6.97 -9.21 -6.36
CA CYS A 141 -6.41 -10.55 -6.25
C CYS A 141 -4.92 -10.54 -6.58
N PHE A 142 -4.06 -11.00 -5.67
CA PHE A 142 -2.63 -11.13 -5.96
C PHE A 142 -2.34 -12.44 -6.69
N LEU A 143 -2.02 -12.36 -7.98
CA LEU A 143 -1.76 -13.53 -8.84
C LEU A 143 -0.35 -14.11 -8.67
N GLY A 144 0.48 -13.55 -7.79
CA GLY A 144 1.84 -14.04 -7.54
C GLY A 144 1.88 -15.32 -6.71
N ASP A 145 0.84 -15.61 -5.93
CA ASP A 145 0.76 -16.77 -5.05
C ASP A 145 0.08 -17.97 -5.72
N SER A 146 0.16 -19.13 -5.05
CA SER A 146 -0.70 -20.28 -5.33
C SER A 146 -1.92 -20.24 -4.42
N THR A 147 -3.09 -20.41 -5.01
CA THR A 147 -4.41 -20.47 -4.35
C THR A 147 -4.59 -21.70 -3.48
N GLY A 148 -3.73 -22.73 -3.63
CA GLY A 148 -3.82 -23.97 -2.85
C GLY A 148 -3.51 -23.84 -1.35
N ASN A 149 -2.74 -22.82 -0.94
CA ASN A 149 -2.35 -22.63 0.46
C ASN A 149 -2.98 -21.40 1.11
N ARG A 150 -3.06 -20.29 0.38
CA ARG A 150 -3.53 -19.01 0.94
C ARG A 150 -4.04 -18.10 -0.16
N TYR A 151 -5.20 -17.49 0.09
CA TYR A 151 -5.73 -16.42 -0.73
C TYR A 151 -5.17 -15.07 -0.27
N THR A 152 -4.32 -14.48 -1.11
CA THR A 152 -3.78 -13.11 -0.89
C THR A 152 -4.62 -12.13 -1.72
N TRP A 153 -5.66 -11.57 -1.11
CA TRP A 153 -6.67 -10.75 -1.78
C TRP A 153 -7.40 -9.82 -0.81
N SER A 154 -8.15 -8.87 -1.36
CA SER A 154 -9.02 -7.99 -0.57
C SER A 154 -10.35 -8.62 -0.18
N GLY A 155 -10.80 -9.72 -0.82
CA GLY A 155 -12.12 -10.30 -0.57
C GLY A 155 -12.41 -10.51 0.92
N THR A 156 -11.51 -11.15 1.67
CA THR A 156 -11.71 -11.36 3.13
C THR A 156 -11.39 -10.13 3.98
N SER A 157 -10.43 -9.30 3.58
CA SER A 157 -9.89 -8.24 4.44
C SER A 157 -10.50 -6.85 4.20
N GLY A 158 -11.13 -6.64 3.05
CA GLY A 158 -11.49 -5.32 2.53
C GLY A 158 -10.28 -4.46 2.14
N LYS A 159 -9.06 -5.03 2.09
CA LYS A 159 -7.81 -4.28 1.89
C LYS A 159 -6.93 -4.88 0.79
N ILE A 160 -6.27 -4.03 0.03
CA ILE A 160 -5.14 -4.43 -0.82
C ILE A 160 -4.05 -4.98 0.09
N SER A 161 -3.68 -6.24 -0.13
CA SER A 161 -2.61 -6.87 0.62
C SER A 161 -1.27 -6.15 0.41
N THR A 162 -0.39 -6.22 1.41
CA THR A 162 0.91 -5.56 1.39
C THR A 162 1.72 -5.86 0.12
N PHE A 163 2.25 -4.80 -0.52
CA PHE A 163 3.17 -4.95 -1.66
C PHE A 163 4.45 -5.66 -1.24
N ARG A 164 4.74 -6.78 -1.91
CA ARG A 164 5.88 -7.66 -1.63
C ARG A 164 7.13 -7.24 -2.41
N LEU A 165 8.29 -7.82 -2.07
CA LEU A 165 9.54 -7.57 -2.81
C LEU A 165 9.44 -8.00 -4.29
N ASN A 166 8.60 -8.99 -4.61
CA ASN A 166 8.30 -9.37 -5.98
C ASN A 166 7.17 -8.55 -6.62
N ALA A 167 6.81 -7.38 -6.06
CA ALA A 167 5.79 -6.51 -6.64
C ALA A 167 6.13 -6.09 -8.09
N LYS A 168 7.40 -6.11 -8.48
CA LYS A 168 7.80 -5.90 -9.88
C LYS A 168 7.14 -6.86 -10.86
N THR A 169 6.97 -8.13 -10.48
CA THR A 169 6.48 -9.19 -11.37
C THR A 169 5.09 -9.69 -10.98
N GLY A 170 4.74 -9.61 -9.71
CA GLY A 170 3.43 -10.00 -9.20
C GLY A 170 2.33 -9.03 -9.61
N LYS A 171 1.24 -9.56 -10.16
CA LYS A 171 0.07 -8.78 -10.56
C LYS A 171 -0.97 -8.74 -9.45
N TYR A 172 -1.44 -7.55 -9.13
CA TYR A 172 -2.59 -7.32 -8.27
C TYR A 172 -3.77 -7.06 -9.19
N PHE A 173 -4.48 -8.11 -9.57
CA PHE A 173 -5.52 -8.10 -10.59
C PHE A 173 -6.88 -7.69 -10.01
N LEU A 174 -7.60 -6.84 -10.73
CA LEU A 174 -8.97 -6.42 -10.41
C LEU A 174 -9.91 -7.11 -11.40
N PRO A 175 -10.74 -8.07 -10.95
CA PRO A 175 -11.71 -8.73 -11.84
C PRO A 175 -12.67 -7.75 -12.49
N HIS A 176 -13.14 -6.74 -11.74
CA HIS A 176 -14.03 -5.69 -12.22
C HIS A 176 -13.48 -4.92 -13.42
N CYS A 177 -12.23 -4.45 -13.34
CA CYS A 177 -11.59 -3.69 -14.41
C CYS A 177 -10.87 -4.57 -15.44
N LYS A 178 -10.80 -5.88 -15.21
CA LYS A 178 -10.04 -6.86 -16.01
C LYS A 178 -8.58 -6.46 -16.30
N ARG A 179 -7.95 -5.78 -15.35
CA ARG A 179 -6.55 -5.35 -15.42
C ARG A 179 -5.88 -5.49 -14.06
N TRP A 180 -4.57 -5.32 -14.01
CA TRP A 180 -3.85 -5.19 -12.74
C TRP A 180 -3.70 -3.73 -12.29
N LEU A 181 -3.41 -3.54 -11.00
CA LEU A 181 -2.97 -2.25 -10.45
C LEU A 181 -1.69 -1.82 -11.14
N THR A 182 -1.69 -0.63 -11.72
CA THR A 182 -0.49 -0.01 -12.27
C THR A 182 0.50 0.34 -11.15
N ALA A 183 1.73 0.70 -11.51
CA ALA A 183 2.71 1.26 -10.59
C ALA A 183 2.21 2.55 -9.93
N GLY A 184 1.45 3.36 -10.67
CA GLY A 184 0.77 4.54 -10.12
C GLY A 184 -0.27 4.19 -9.07
N ASP A 185 -1.16 3.24 -9.38
CA ASP A 185 -2.17 2.77 -8.41
C ASP A 185 -1.50 2.25 -7.12
N ARG A 186 -0.40 1.50 -7.26
CA ARG A 186 0.36 0.96 -6.12
C ARG A 186 1.05 2.03 -5.28
N LEU A 187 1.63 3.05 -5.92
CA LEU A 187 2.21 4.18 -5.20
C LEU A 187 1.15 5.04 -4.52
N GLY A 188 0.01 5.28 -5.17
CA GLY A 188 -1.14 5.93 -4.55
C GLY A 188 -1.64 5.18 -3.32
N ALA A 189 -1.73 3.85 -3.40
CA ALA A 189 -2.04 2.98 -2.27
C ALA A 189 -0.95 3.00 -1.16
N MET A 190 0.26 3.46 -1.45
CA MET A 190 1.31 3.68 -0.45
C MET A 190 1.33 5.12 0.10
N GLY A 191 0.33 5.93 -0.25
CA GLY A 191 0.18 7.32 0.21
C GLY A 191 1.05 8.33 -0.55
N PHE A 192 1.66 7.94 -1.67
CA PHE A 192 2.47 8.86 -2.46
C PHE A 192 1.59 9.81 -3.30
N PRO A 193 1.96 11.10 -3.43
CA PRO A 193 1.25 12.10 -4.24
C PRO A 193 1.50 11.90 -5.74
N VAL A 194 1.02 10.80 -6.30
CA VAL A 194 1.21 10.45 -7.73
C VAL A 194 0.22 11.13 -8.67
N ARG A 195 -0.90 11.64 -8.14
CA ARG A 195 -1.88 12.44 -8.89
C ARG A 195 -1.72 13.91 -8.53
N GLN A 196 -1.90 14.78 -9.53
CA GLN A 196 -1.69 16.21 -9.36
C GLN A 196 -2.62 16.82 -8.29
N ASN A 197 -3.90 16.48 -8.30
CA ASN A 197 -4.86 16.94 -7.29
C ASN A 197 -4.47 16.50 -5.86
N VAL A 198 -3.93 15.29 -5.69
CA VAL A 198 -3.45 14.80 -4.40
C VAL A 198 -2.19 15.56 -3.98
N ALA A 199 -1.26 15.78 -4.90
CA ALA A 199 -0.03 16.52 -4.66
C ALA A 199 -0.31 17.98 -4.24
N GLU A 200 -1.20 18.66 -4.96
CA GLU A 200 -1.66 20.01 -4.65
C GLU A 200 -2.32 20.09 -3.27
N ALA A 201 -3.21 19.14 -2.94
CA ALA A 201 -3.85 19.08 -1.63
C ALA A 201 -2.84 18.85 -0.49
N MET A 202 -1.75 18.13 -0.77
CA MET A 202 -0.65 17.90 0.17
C MET A 202 0.37 19.04 0.22
N GLY A 203 0.28 20.03 -0.68
CA GLY A 203 1.25 21.13 -0.78
C GLY A 203 2.65 20.68 -1.23
N VAL A 204 2.75 19.61 -2.02
CA VAL A 204 4.02 19.03 -2.49
C VAL A 204 4.01 18.82 -4.00
N PRO A 205 5.18 18.71 -4.65
CA PRO A 205 5.24 18.33 -6.07
C PRO A 205 4.68 16.93 -6.32
N GLN A 206 4.02 16.76 -7.47
CA GLN A 206 3.59 15.44 -7.93
C GLN A 206 4.80 14.54 -8.15
N ILE A 207 4.70 13.28 -7.72
CA ILE A 207 5.72 12.26 -8.00
C ILE A 207 5.44 11.69 -9.40
N PRO A 208 6.31 11.92 -10.39
CA PRO A 208 6.09 11.42 -11.73
C PRO A 208 6.39 9.92 -11.82
N ILE A 209 5.54 9.18 -12.53
CA ILE A 209 5.71 7.74 -12.79
C ILE A 209 6.34 7.59 -14.18
N LEU A 210 7.62 7.95 -14.30
CA LEU A 210 8.34 7.84 -15.58
C LEU A 210 8.78 6.40 -15.88
N ASP A 211 9.08 5.63 -14.84
CA ASP A 211 9.53 4.25 -14.91
C ASP A 211 8.65 3.38 -14.00
N ALA A 212 7.76 2.60 -14.63
CA ALA A 212 6.83 1.72 -13.93
C ALA A 212 7.53 0.61 -13.12
N ALA A 213 8.69 0.13 -13.58
CA ALA A 213 9.44 -0.90 -12.87
C ALA A 213 10.04 -0.34 -11.58
N ARG A 214 10.71 0.83 -11.67
CA ARG A 214 11.27 1.52 -10.49
C ARG A 214 10.18 1.95 -9.51
N ALA A 215 9.04 2.41 -10.01
CA ALA A 215 7.89 2.75 -9.18
C ALA A 215 7.30 1.52 -8.45
N GLY A 216 7.23 0.36 -9.12
CA GLY A 216 6.85 -0.90 -8.50
C GLY A 216 7.81 -1.35 -7.40
N ASP A 217 9.12 -1.21 -7.62
CA ASP A 217 10.15 -1.50 -6.61
C ASP A 217 10.05 -0.57 -5.39
N LEU A 218 9.75 0.71 -5.62
CA LEU A 218 9.51 1.68 -4.56
C LEU A 218 8.30 1.30 -3.72
N ALA A 219 7.18 0.93 -4.34
CA ALA A 219 5.96 0.52 -3.61
C ALA A 219 6.19 -0.71 -2.71
N GLY A 220 6.99 -1.68 -3.16
CA GLY A 220 7.33 -2.86 -2.35
C GLY A 220 8.19 -2.54 -1.12
N ASN A 221 9.16 -1.63 -1.27
CA ASN A 221 10.18 -1.34 -0.26
C ASN A 221 9.85 -0.16 0.66
N ALA A 222 9.04 0.80 0.20
CA ALA A 222 8.76 2.02 0.94
C ALA A 222 7.94 1.76 2.22
N MET A 223 8.10 2.65 3.20
CA MET A 223 7.09 2.81 4.25
C MET A 223 5.83 3.46 3.64
N HIS A 224 4.67 3.20 4.24
CA HIS A 224 3.47 3.96 3.87
C HIS A 224 3.73 5.43 4.21
N PHE A 225 3.61 6.32 3.22
CA PHE A 225 4.06 7.72 3.33
C PHE A 225 3.38 8.43 4.50
N ASN A 226 2.06 8.29 4.61
CA ASN A 226 1.29 8.90 5.70
C ASN A 226 1.68 8.34 7.08
N ASN A 227 2.01 7.05 7.19
CA ASN A 227 2.40 6.45 8.47
C ASN A 227 3.72 7.04 8.97
N ALA A 228 4.68 7.23 8.06
CA ALA A 228 5.94 7.88 8.37
C ALA A 228 5.73 9.35 8.77
N ALA A 229 4.87 10.08 8.05
CA ALA A 229 4.55 11.48 8.37
C ALA A 229 3.89 11.62 9.76
N ILE A 230 2.92 10.77 10.10
CA ILE A 230 2.27 10.77 11.42
C ILE A 230 3.29 10.44 12.52
N ALA A 231 4.12 9.42 12.33
CA ALA A 231 5.15 9.06 13.32
C ALA A 231 6.16 10.21 13.55
N GLN A 232 6.57 10.89 12.48
CA GLN A 232 7.43 12.07 12.55
C GLN A 232 6.74 13.24 13.26
N LEU A 233 5.48 13.51 12.95
CA LEU A 233 4.69 14.55 13.60
C LEU A 233 4.58 14.31 15.10
N VAL A 234 4.28 13.08 15.52
CA VAL A 234 4.24 12.68 16.94
C VAL A 234 5.60 12.92 17.60
N ALA A 235 6.69 12.44 16.97
CA ALA A 235 8.03 12.63 17.49
C ALA A 235 8.45 14.10 17.61
N MET A 236 8.08 14.95 16.66
CA MET A 236 8.42 16.39 16.74
C MET A 236 7.53 17.16 17.71
N SER A 237 6.31 16.68 17.98
CA SER A 237 5.36 17.36 18.87
C SER A 237 5.52 16.98 20.34
N CYS A 238 5.92 15.73 20.62
CA CYS A 238 6.05 15.22 21.98
C CYS A 238 7.35 15.63 22.68
N PHE A 239 8.38 16.05 21.94
CA PHE A 239 9.72 16.25 22.48
C PHE A 239 10.23 17.66 22.20
N ARG A 240 10.86 18.29 23.20
CA ARG A 240 11.58 19.56 23.04
C ARG A 240 13.08 19.38 23.28
N LEU A 241 13.89 20.22 22.64
CA LEU A 241 15.33 20.31 22.91
C LEU A 241 15.58 21.06 24.22
N LEU A 242 16.53 20.55 25.01
CA LEU A 242 17.10 21.25 26.16
C LEU A 242 18.32 22.03 25.64
N TYR A 243 18.23 23.35 25.69
CA TYR A 243 19.34 24.27 25.38
C TYR A 243 20.14 24.58 26.65
#